data_AF-A0A3M1PER8-F1
#
_entry.id   AF-A0A3M1PER8-F1
#
_cell.length_a   1.000
_cell.length_b   1.000
_cell.length_c   1.000
_cell.angle_alpha   90.00
_cell.angle_beta   90.00
_cell.angle_gamma   90.00
#
_symmetry.space_group_name_H-M   'P 1'
#
loop_
_entity.id
_entity.type
_entity.pdbx_description
1 polymer ?
#
loop_
_entity_poly.entity_id
_entity_poly.type
_entity_poly.pdbx_seq_one_letter_code
_entity_poly.pdbx_strand_id
1 'polypeptide(L)' 'YNCIDTGAFVCTEGLMDALEAVYAEQGDASLSEGVARLAAEGLMYVLDIGEGFWQDVDTPAMLRYAETVLEQRENANVDR' A
#
# COMPACT_ATOMS: atom_id res chain seq x y z
N TYR A 1 -15.59 -6.00 2.46
CA TYR A 1 -14.25 -5.48 2.18
C TYR A 1 -14.39 -4.29 1.23
N ASN A 2 -14.10 -3.08 1.71
CA ASN A 2 -14.32 -1.80 1.02
C ASN A 2 -13.13 -0.83 1.21
N CYS A 3 -11.99 -1.34 1.66
CA CYS A 3 -10.73 -0.61 1.81
C CYS A 3 -9.62 -1.61 1.48
N ILE A 4 -8.80 -1.31 0.48
CA ILE A 4 -7.68 -2.14 0.03
C ILE A 4 -6.40 -1.43 0.46
N ASP A 5 -5.41 -2.19 0.90
CA ASP A 5 -4.06 -1.67 1.17
C ASP A 5 -3.37 -1.33 -0.15
N THR A 6 -2.96 -0.07 -0.30
CA THR A 6 -2.30 0.42 -1.52
C THR A 6 -0.77 0.25 -1.49
N GLY A 7 -0.20 -0.34 -0.44
CA GLY A 7 1.24 -0.51 -0.28
C GLY A 7 2.00 0.81 -0.02
N ALA A 8 1.29 1.89 0.31
CA ALA A 8 1.85 3.21 0.55
C ALA A 8 1.52 3.67 1.96
N PHE A 9 2.55 4.02 2.73
CA PHE A 9 2.40 4.29 4.16
C PHE A 9 3.11 5.59 4.56
N VAL A 10 2.47 6.37 5.43
CA VAL A 10 3.09 7.48 6.14
C VAL A 10 3.42 6.98 7.54
N CYS A 11 4.70 6.72 7.80
CA CYS A 11 5.13 6.02 9.00
C CYS A 11 5.91 6.91 9.96
N THR A 12 5.82 6.56 11.24
CA THR A 12 6.79 6.97 12.26
C THR A 12 7.70 5.78 12.59
N GLU A 13 8.65 5.96 13.50
CA GLU A 13 9.49 4.86 14.01
C GLU A 13 8.66 3.71 14.62
N GLY A 14 7.43 3.97 15.07
CA GLY A 14 6.56 2.94 15.65
C GLY A 14 6.23 1.77 14.71
N LEU A 15 6.31 1.94 13.38
CA LEU A 15 6.20 0.80 12.47
C LEU A 15 7.42 -0.14 12.57
N MET A 16 8.61 0.42 12.71
CA MET A 16 9.83 -0.38 12.87
C MET A 16 9.82 -1.12 14.20
N ASP A 17 9.40 -0.47 15.28
CA ASP A 17 9.23 -1.11 16.59
C ASP A 17 8.26 -2.31 16.53
N ALA A 18 7.14 -2.15 15.82
CA ALA A 18 6.17 -3.22 15.63
C ALA A 18 6.74 -4.39 14.82
N LEU A 19 7.50 -4.11 13.76
CA LEU A 19 8.17 -5.13 12.94
C LEU A 19 9.25 -5.88 13.73
N GLU A 20 10.06 -5.16 14.51
CA GLU A 20 11.08 -5.76 15.38
C GLU A 20 10.45 -6.68 16.42
N ALA A 21 9.32 -6.27 17.00
CA ALA A 21 8.60 -7.10 17.98
C ALA A 21 8.03 -8.37 17.34
N VAL A 22 7.46 -8.28 16.13
CA VAL A 22 7.02 -9.46 15.35
C VAL A 22 8.21 -10.37 15.06
N TYR A 23 9.32 -9.82 14.57
CA TYR A 23 10.53 -10.57 14.24
C TYR A 23 11.11 -11.28 15.46
N ALA A 24 11.17 -10.61 16.62
CA ALA A 24 11.67 -11.20 17.87
C ALA A 24 10.84 -12.40 18.33
N GLU A 25 9.53 -12.39 18.06
CA GLU A 25 8.60 -13.46 18.43
C GLU A 25 8.64 -14.65 17.44
N GLN A 26 8.82 -14.38 16.15
CA GLN A 26 8.60 -15.36 15.08
C GLN A 26 9.86 -15.75 14.29
N GLY A 27 10.92 -14.95 14.38
CA GLY A 27 12.15 -15.09 13.58
C GLY A 27 12.04 -14.56 12.14
N ASP A 28 10.88 -14.01 11.78
CA ASP A 28 10.61 -13.34 10.52
C ASP A 28 9.51 -12.28 10.73
N ALA A 29 9.41 -11.30 9.83
CA ALA A 29 8.37 -10.29 9.88
C ALA A 29 8.05 -9.75 8.48
N SER A 30 6.79 -9.87 8.09
CA SER A 30 6.23 -9.15 6.94
C SER A 30 5.73 -7.77 7.34
N LEU A 31 5.68 -6.85 6.37
CA LEU A 31 5.10 -5.52 6.56
C LEU A 31 3.65 -5.61 7.07
N SER A 32 2.86 -6.52 6.51
CA SER A 32 1.47 -6.73 6.89
C SER A 32 1.31 -7.18 8.35
N GLU A 33 2.26 -7.94 8.90
CA GLU A 33 2.23 -8.34 10.31
C GLU A 33 2.54 -7.17 11.24
N GLY A 34 3.52 -6.32 10.91
CA GLY A 34 3.78 -5.09 11.65
C GLY A 34 2.57 -4.13 11.63
N VAL A 35 1.97 -3.95 10.46
CA VAL A 35 0.74 -3.15 10.28
C VAL A 35 -0.43 -3.75 11.06
N ALA A 36 -0.62 -5.07 11.01
CA ALA A 36 -1.68 -5.76 11.73
C ALA A 36 -1.52 -5.63 13.26
N ARG A 37 -0.28 -5.69 13.77
CA ARG A 37 0.03 -5.45 15.17
C ARG A 37 -0.36 -4.03 15.60
N LEU A 38 0.09 -3.01 14.87
CA LEU A 38 -0.30 -1.62 15.16
C LEU A 38 -1.81 -1.39 15.06
N ALA A 39 -2.48 -2.02 14.08
CA ALA A 39 -3.92 -1.94 13.94
C ALA A 39 -4.67 -2.58 15.12
N ALA A 40 -4.19 -3.73 15.62
CA ALA A 40 -4.75 -4.38 16.80
C ALA A 40 -4.61 -3.52 18.06
N GLU A 41 -3.57 -2.68 18.13
CA GLU A 41 -3.33 -1.72 19.21
C GLU A 41 -4.05 -0.38 19.01
N GLY A 42 -4.75 -0.17 17.88
CA GLY A 42 -5.43 1.09 17.57
C GLY A 42 -4.47 2.23 17.17
N LEU A 43 -3.24 1.89 16.80
CA LEU A 43 -2.19 2.84 16.41
C LEU A 43 -2.02 2.98 14.89
N MET A 44 -2.80 2.24 14.11
CA MET A 44 -2.81 2.32 12.65
C MET A 44 -4.09 2.96 12.13
N TYR A 45 -3.94 3.89 11.18
CA TYR A 45 -5.03 4.64 10.57
C TYR A 45 -5.01 4.50 9.05
N VAL A 46 -6.16 4.68 8.43
CA VAL A 46 -6.30 4.68 6.96
C VAL A 46 -6.40 6.11 6.45
N LEU A 47 -5.83 6.34 5.27
CA LEU A 47 -5.97 7.59 4.52
C LEU A 47 -6.59 7.26 3.15
N ASP A 48 -7.72 7.89 2.84
CA ASP A 48 -8.38 7.72 1.54
C ASP A 48 -7.60 8.48 0.45
N ILE A 49 -7.28 7.79 -0.65
CA ILE A 49 -6.63 8.39 -1.83
C ILE A 49 -7.62 9.11 -2.77
N GLY A 50 -8.92 9.03 -2.48
CA GLY A 50 -9.99 9.64 -3.25
C GLY A 50 -10.05 9.08 -4.68
N GLU A 51 -10.14 9.97 -5.66
CA GLU A 51 -10.16 9.61 -7.10
C GLU A 51 -8.76 9.26 -7.67
N GLY A 52 -7.77 9.09 -6.79
CA GLY A 52 -6.42 8.69 -7.17
C GLY A 52 -6.40 7.34 -7.89
N PHE A 53 -5.60 7.25 -8.95
CA PHE A 53 -5.36 5.95 -9.57
C PHE A 53 -4.34 5.15 -8.77
N TRP A 54 -4.66 3.88 -8.52
CA TRP A 54 -3.73 2.93 -7.94
C TRP A 54 -3.82 1.58 -8.69
N GLN A 55 -2.67 0.95 -8.87
CA GLN A 55 -2.52 -0.39 -9.45
C GLN A 55 -1.25 -1.03 -8.91
N ASP A 56 -1.35 -2.22 -8.34
CA ASP A 56 -0.20 -3.05 -8.01
C ASP A 56 0.34 -3.80 -9.25
N VAL A 57 1.64 -4.04 -9.33
CA VAL A 57 2.28 -4.60 -10.54
C VAL A 57 3.17 -5.79 -10.20
N ASP A 58 2.55 -6.96 -10.08
CA ASP A 58 3.26 -8.22 -9.79
C ASP A 58 3.67 -9.02 -11.04
N THR A 59 3.02 -8.75 -12.18
CA THR A 59 3.18 -9.56 -13.39
C THR A 59 3.43 -8.72 -14.63
N PRO A 60 4.08 -9.28 -15.68
CA PRO A 60 4.23 -8.58 -16.96
C PRO A 60 2.89 -8.17 -17.60
N ALA A 61 1.80 -8.88 -17.30
CA ALA A 61 0.47 -8.51 -17.78
C ALA A 61 -0.08 -7.27 -17.05
N MET A 62 0.12 -7.19 -15.74
CA MET A 62 -0.25 -6.00 -14.94
C MET A 62 0.55 -4.77 -15.36
N LEU A 63 1.84 -4.94 -15.70
CA LEU A 63 2.67 -3.84 -16.20
C LEU A 63 2.09 -3.26 -17.50
N ARG A 64 1.82 -4.10 -18.50
CA ARG A 64 1.22 -3.65 -19.78
C ARG A 64 -0.13 -2.95 -19.57
N TYR A 65 -0.92 -3.45 -18.62
CA TYR A 65 -2.19 -2.83 -18.26
C TYR A 65 -1.98 -1.44 -17.63
N ALA A 66 -1.06 -1.31 -16.67
CA ALA A 66 -0.74 -0.04 -16.04
C ALA A 66 -0.26 0.99 -17.08
N GLU A 67 0.65 0.60 -17.98
CA GLU A 67 1.13 1.45 -19.09
C GLU A 67 -0.04 1.94 -19.97
N THR A 68 -0.91 1.02 -20.39
CA THR A 68 -2.10 1.35 -21.21
C THR A 68 -3.01 2.36 -20.51
N VAL A 69 -3.27 2.17 -19.21
CA VAL A 69 -4.13 3.08 -18.43
C VAL A 69 -3.48 4.45 -18.24
N LEU A 70 -2.16 4.50 -18.02
CA LEU A 70 -1.42 5.76 -17.88
C LEU A 70 -1.41 6.56 -19.18
N GLU A 71 -1.17 5.91 -20.33
CA GLU A 71 -1.24 6.55 -21.65
C GLU A 71 -2.64 7.13 -21.93
N GLN A 72 -3.70 6.37 -21.64
CA GLN A 72 -5.08 6.84 -21.81
C GLN A 72 -5.39 8.06 -20.94
N ARG A 73 -4.90 8.06 -19.69
CA ARG A 73 -5.08 9.17 -18.76
C ARG A 73 -4.32 10.42 -19.17
N GLU A 74 -3.10 10.27 -19.67
CA GLU A 74 -2.31 11.39 -20.16
C GLU A 74 -3.01 12.06 -21.34
N ASN A 75 -3.45 11.28 -22.32
CA ASN A 75 -4.20 11.79 -23.48
C ASN A 75 -5.50 12.50 -23.07
N ALA A 76 -6.27 11.91 -22.15
CA ALA A 76 -7.51 12.52 -21.65
C ALA A 76 -7.30 13.83 -20.85
N ASN A 77 -6.11 14.03 -20.28
CA ASN A 77 -5.75 15.26 -19.59
C ASN A 77 -5.21 16.35 -20.53
N VAL A 78 -4.67 15.98 -21.71
CA VAL A 78 -4.23 16.93 -22.75
C VAL A 78 -5.41 17.55 -23.50
N ASP A 79 -6.53 16.83 -23.60
CA ASP A 79 -7.77 17.30 -24.25
C ASP A 79 -8.69 18.13 -23.32
N ARG A 80 -8.25 18.46 -22.10
CA ARG A 80 -8.96 19.33 -21.14
C ARG A 80 -8.36 20.73 -21.07
#